data_AF-A0A2V7M682-F1
#
_entry.id   AF-A0A2V7M682-F1
#
_cell.length_a   1.000
_cell.length_b   1.000
_cell.length_c   1.000
_cell.angle_alpha   90.00
_cell.angle_beta   90.00
_cell.angle_gamma   90.00
#
_symmetry.space_group_name_H-M   'P 1'
#
loop_
_entity.id
_entity.type
_entity.pdbx_description
1 polymer ?
#
loop_
_entity_poly.entity_id
_entity_poly.type
_entity_poly.pdbx_seq_one_letter_code
_entity_poly.pdbx_strand_id
1 'polypeptide(L)'
;MQAALAASVLFAAMLVVLGLGFWYNRRRLAAPFARIAQALQRVAEGQFAAPLPEDQAGEFGAIARGVNHMAKALAWREELQAYLSQLLAALNTSADDSATGLGQALGVIAGATRATGIVLYQPAVDANEWTPSVSRAVEARPVSRATMRDLMGDAAQAIHYHGEAVQPVRHQLRLDAPMPQGLVLAPLRAGTKLVGVLGVVPGATFGADERAALDQAAPNLAIACERGAAHHNTRRLAVEVRQTAKRLEQLNAELDGAMKTKDQFLSNISHELRTPLNSIIGFTDLLLTQELGPPLSDQQRDFLETVARNGRQLLELINELLDLQRIAAGRMTLTPESVDLAALLAETTGSVHAQVQKHRHALVVTPTPQELRVQADRGRVRQVLLNLLSNAIKFTPDGGRITVAAGPVNGGAEVRIAVSDTGIGIAAEDQPKLFQEFSQLDASASRQYEGTGLGLALSRRLIELHGGTIGVDSEMGKGST
;
A
#
# COMPACT_ATOMS: atom_id res chain seq x y z
N MET A 1 -50.48 -109.90 -19.43
CA MET A 1 -50.79 -108.76 -20.32
C MET A 1 -51.30 -107.53 -19.56
N GLN A 2 -52.28 -107.65 -18.65
CA GLN A 2 -52.84 -106.51 -17.90
C GLN A 2 -51.85 -105.79 -16.96
N ALA A 3 -50.96 -106.51 -16.27
CA ALA A 3 -49.95 -105.90 -15.39
C ALA A 3 -48.92 -105.03 -16.14
N ALA A 4 -48.54 -105.44 -17.36
CA ALA A 4 -47.65 -104.65 -18.21
C ALA A 4 -48.32 -103.35 -18.68
N LEU A 5 -49.62 -103.39 -18.97
CA LEU A 5 -50.40 -102.22 -19.38
C LEU A 5 -50.54 -101.19 -18.24
N ALA A 6 -50.76 -101.65 -17.01
CA ALA A 6 -50.83 -100.78 -15.83
C ALA A 6 -49.48 -100.10 -15.50
N ALA A 7 -48.37 -100.84 -15.63
CA ALA A 7 -47.03 -100.28 -15.45
C ALA A 7 -46.70 -99.20 -16.50
N SER A 8 -47.10 -99.41 -17.77
CA SER A 8 -46.94 -98.43 -18.84
C SER A 8 -47.73 -97.14 -18.58
N VAL A 9 -48.95 -97.22 -18.03
CA VAL A 9 -49.78 -96.05 -17.72
C VAL A 9 -49.21 -95.27 -16.53
N LEU A 10 -48.75 -95.94 -15.47
CA LEU A 10 -48.06 -95.30 -14.35
C LEU A 10 -46.77 -94.60 -14.78
N PHE A 11 -46.00 -95.24 -15.66
CA PHE A 11 -44.78 -94.66 -16.23
C PHE A 11 -45.10 -93.43 -17.10
N ALA A 12 -46.15 -93.47 -17.92
CA ALA A 12 -46.61 -92.32 -18.69
C ALA A 12 -47.08 -91.16 -17.81
N ALA A 13 -47.83 -91.44 -16.73
CA ALA A 13 -48.25 -90.42 -15.77
C ALA A 13 -47.06 -89.78 -15.04
N MET A 14 -46.06 -90.58 -14.65
CA MET A 14 -44.82 -90.08 -14.03
C MET A 14 -44.03 -89.18 -14.99
N LEU A 15 -43.94 -89.54 -16.28
CA LEU A 15 -43.33 -88.69 -17.31
C LEU A 15 -44.09 -87.37 -17.51
N VAL A 16 -45.42 -87.38 -17.43
CA VAL A 16 -46.24 -86.15 -17.49
C VAL A 16 -46.01 -85.27 -16.27
N VAL A 17 -45.95 -85.83 -15.06
CA VAL A 17 -45.66 -85.07 -13.83
C VAL A 17 -44.23 -84.51 -13.84
N LEU A 18 -43.24 -85.30 -14.28
CA LEU A 18 -41.86 -84.83 -14.49
C LEU A 18 -41.80 -83.73 -15.56
N GLY A 19 -42.54 -83.89 -16.66
CA GLY A 19 -42.64 -82.90 -17.72
C GLY A 19 -43.30 -81.60 -17.26
N LEU A 20 -44.38 -81.69 -16.48
CA LEU A 20 -45.04 -80.54 -15.86
C LEU A 20 -44.17 -79.87 -14.79
N GLY A 21 -43.46 -80.65 -13.98
CA GLY A 21 -42.51 -80.14 -12.98
C GLY A 21 -41.31 -79.45 -13.63
N PHE A 22 -40.76 -80.02 -14.69
CA PHE A 22 -39.69 -79.41 -15.48
C PHE A 22 -40.17 -78.14 -16.18
N TRP A 23 -41.37 -78.16 -16.78
CA TRP A 23 -41.99 -77.00 -17.39
C TRP A 23 -42.26 -75.89 -16.36
N TYR A 24 -42.79 -76.25 -15.19
CA TYR A 24 -43.05 -75.32 -14.09
C TYR A 24 -41.75 -74.70 -13.58
N ASN A 25 -40.72 -75.50 -13.28
CA ASN A 25 -39.42 -75.02 -12.85
C ASN A 25 -38.77 -74.10 -13.91
N ARG A 26 -38.76 -74.53 -15.17
CA ARG A 26 -38.19 -73.74 -16.27
C ARG A 26 -38.91 -72.40 -16.47
N ARG A 27 -40.24 -72.37 -16.35
CA ARG A 27 -41.05 -71.17 -16.61
C ARG A 27 -41.18 -70.24 -15.40
N ARG A 28 -41.24 -70.77 -14.17
CA ARG A 28 -41.45 -70.00 -12.92
C ARG A 28 -40.17 -69.65 -12.17
N LEU A 29 -39.06 -70.37 -12.37
CA LEU A 29 -37.81 -70.16 -11.63
C LEU A 29 -36.62 -69.87 -12.55
N ALA A 30 -36.27 -70.79 -13.46
CA ALA A 30 -35.04 -70.69 -14.24
C ALA A 30 -35.05 -69.50 -15.23
N ALA A 31 -36.15 -69.28 -15.95
CA ALA A 31 -36.25 -68.19 -16.92
C ALA A 31 -36.23 -66.79 -16.27
N PRO A 32 -36.98 -66.51 -15.18
CA PRO A 32 -36.85 -65.26 -14.43
C PRO A 32 -35.43 -65.01 -13.89
N PHE A 33 -34.80 -66.04 -13.31
CA PHE A 33 -33.45 -65.92 -12.75
C PHE A 33 -32.40 -65.62 -13.83
N ALA A 34 -32.46 -66.30 -14.98
CA ALA A 34 -31.57 -66.03 -16.11
C ALA A 34 -31.69 -64.59 -16.63
N ARG A 35 -32.91 -64.03 -16.67
CA ARG A 35 -33.14 -62.63 -17.07
C ARG A 35 -32.51 -61.63 -16.09
N ILE A 36 -32.64 -61.88 -14.78
CA ILE A 36 -32.02 -61.03 -13.75
C ILE A 36 -30.50 -61.11 -13.83
N ALA A 37 -29.93 -62.31 -13.98
CA ALA A 37 -28.49 -62.49 -14.15
C ALA A 37 -27.95 -61.74 -15.39
N GLN A 38 -28.64 -61.84 -16.52
CA GLN A 38 -28.31 -61.09 -17.74
C GLN A 38 -28.46 -59.57 -17.58
N ALA A 39 -29.44 -59.10 -16.80
CA ALA A 39 -29.56 -57.68 -16.50
C ALA A 39 -28.43 -57.18 -15.60
N LEU A 40 -28.06 -57.94 -14.56
CA LEU A 40 -26.92 -57.60 -13.70
C LEU A 40 -25.61 -57.58 -14.46
N GLN A 41 -25.40 -58.53 -15.38
CA GLN A 41 -24.22 -58.55 -16.25
C GLN A 41 -24.18 -57.32 -17.17
N ARG A 42 -25.30 -56.95 -17.80
CA ARG A 42 -25.39 -55.73 -18.60
C ARG A 42 -25.09 -54.47 -17.79
N VAL A 43 -25.61 -54.37 -16.57
CA VAL A 43 -25.31 -53.26 -15.65
C VAL A 43 -23.83 -53.24 -15.27
N ALA A 44 -23.20 -54.40 -15.04
CA ALA A 44 -21.76 -54.49 -14.79
C ALA A 44 -20.90 -54.11 -16.02
N GLU A 45 -21.43 -54.30 -17.23
CA GLU A 45 -20.83 -53.91 -18.50
C GLU A 45 -21.14 -52.43 -18.89
N GLY A 46 -21.78 -51.65 -18.00
CA GLY A 46 -22.10 -50.23 -18.24
C GLY A 46 -23.33 -49.97 -19.12
N GLN A 47 -24.18 -50.99 -19.35
CA GLN A 47 -25.36 -50.90 -20.20
C GLN A 47 -26.64 -50.77 -19.35
N PHE A 48 -27.13 -49.54 -19.15
CA PHE A 48 -28.27 -49.26 -18.26
C PHE A 48 -29.64 -49.09 -18.95
N ALA A 49 -29.69 -49.09 -20.28
CA ALA A 49 -30.85 -48.64 -21.05
C ALA A 49 -32.05 -49.62 -21.12
N ALA A 50 -31.91 -50.84 -20.63
CA ALA A 50 -32.91 -51.91 -20.84
C ALA A 50 -33.48 -52.42 -19.50
N PRO A 51 -34.65 -51.90 -19.06
CA PRO A 51 -35.25 -52.28 -17.79
C PRO A 51 -35.75 -53.72 -17.80
N LEU A 52 -35.66 -54.38 -16.65
CA LEU A 52 -36.34 -55.65 -16.39
C LEU A 52 -37.86 -55.43 -16.27
N PRO A 53 -38.69 -56.35 -16.80
CA PRO A 53 -40.13 -56.32 -16.57
C PRO A 53 -40.47 -56.42 -15.07
N GLU A 54 -41.28 -55.49 -14.57
CA GLU A 54 -41.68 -55.40 -13.16
C GLU A 54 -43.03 -56.09 -12.88
N ASP A 55 -43.64 -56.68 -13.90
CA ASP A 55 -44.95 -57.32 -13.91
C ASP A 55 -45.00 -58.69 -13.20
N GLN A 56 -43.86 -59.20 -12.73
CA GLN A 56 -43.78 -60.48 -12.03
C GLN A 56 -44.22 -60.38 -10.57
N ALA A 57 -45.18 -61.22 -10.17
CA ALA A 57 -45.65 -61.28 -8.78
C ALA A 57 -44.61 -61.94 -7.84
N GLY A 58 -44.51 -61.44 -6.61
CA GLY A 58 -43.62 -61.99 -5.56
C GLY A 58 -42.21 -61.40 -5.56
N GLU A 59 -41.24 -62.19 -5.11
CA GLU A 59 -39.84 -61.75 -4.85
C GLU A 59 -39.09 -61.32 -6.12
N PHE A 60 -39.33 -61.97 -7.27
CA PHE A 60 -38.68 -61.62 -8.53
C PHE A 60 -39.05 -60.23 -9.05
N GLY A 61 -40.28 -59.77 -8.83
CA GLY A 61 -40.69 -58.40 -9.17
C GLY A 61 -40.02 -57.36 -8.27
N ALA A 62 -39.79 -57.69 -6.99
CA ALA A 62 -39.05 -56.82 -6.08
C ALA A 62 -37.57 -56.69 -6.47
N ILE A 63 -36.93 -57.80 -6.86
CA ILE A 63 -35.56 -57.80 -7.37
C ILE A 63 -35.47 -57.02 -8.69
N ALA A 64 -36.41 -57.20 -9.61
CA ALA A 64 -36.45 -56.45 -10.87
C ALA A 64 -36.53 -54.93 -10.64
N ARG A 65 -37.39 -54.47 -9.71
CA ARG A 65 -37.46 -53.06 -9.31
C ARG A 65 -36.15 -52.57 -8.70
N GLY A 66 -35.52 -53.35 -7.82
CA GLY A 66 -34.23 -53.01 -7.22
C GLY A 66 -33.10 -52.87 -8.25
N VAL A 67 -33.01 -53.81 -9.20
CA VAL A 67 -32.02 -53.78 -10.29
C VAL A 67 -32.28 -52.60 -11.24
N ASN A 68 -33.54 -52.33 -11.60
CA ASN A 68 -33.90 -51.17 -12.42
C ASN A 68 -33.55 -49.85 -11.71
N HIS A 69 -33.80 -49.75 -10.41
CA HIS A 69 -33.44 -48.58 -9.61
C HIS A 69 -31.92 -48.39 -9.54
N MET A 70 -31.17 -49.47 -9.32
CA MET A 70 -29.70 -49.45 -9.32
C MET A 70 -29.12 -49.05 -10.69
N ALA A 71 -29.66 -49.60 -11.79
CA ALA A 71 -29.24 -49.25 -13.14
C ALA A 71 -29.48 -47.77 -13.45
N LYS A 72 -30.63 -47.21 -13.06
CA LYS A 72 -30.92 -45.77 -13.17
C LYS A 72 -29.95 -44.93 -12.34
N ALA A 73 -29.68 -45.33 -11.10
CA ALA A 73 -28.75 -44.61 -10.22
C ALA A 73 -27.30 -44.62 -10.74
N LEU A 74 -26.85 -45.72 -11.36
CA LEU A 74 -25.53 -45.83 -11.99
C LEU A 74 -25.44 -45.00 -13.26
N ALA A 75 -26.45 -45.06 -14.14
CA ALA A 75 -26.52 -44.23 -15.35
C ALA A 75 -26.44 -42.74 -15.01
N TRP A 76 -27.21 -42.30 -14.01
CA TRP A 76 -27.18 -40.94 -13.53
C TRP A 76 -25.79 -40.51 -13.02
N ARG A 77 -25.07 -41.40 -12.32
CA ARG A 77 -23.70 -41.11 -11.85
C ARG A 77 -22.72 -40.90 -13.01
N GLU A 78 -22.81 -41.71 -14.07
CA GLU A 78 -21.97 -41.51 -15.27
C GLU A 78 -22.30 -40.21 -15.99
N GLU A 79 -23.59 -39.90 -16.15
CA GLU A 79 -24.04 -38.63 -16.73
C GLU A 79 -23.53 -37.43 -15.92
N LEU A 80 -23.64 -37.50 -14.59
CA LEU A 80 -23.16 -36.46 -13.68
C LEU A 80 -21.64 -36.28 -13.75
N GLN A 81 -20.87 -37.37 -13.89
CA GLN A 81 -19.41 -37.30 -14.07
C GLN A 81 -19.02 -36.68 -15.42
N ALA A 82 -19.70 -37.06 -16.51
CA ALA A 82 -19.49 -36.47 -17.83
C ALA A 82 -19.81 -34.97 -17.82
N TYR A 83 -20.92 -34.60 -17.18
CA TYR A 83 -21.33 -33.22 -16.95
C TYR A 83 -20.27 -32.42 -16.18
N LEU A 84 -19.80 -32.93 -15.04
CA LEU A 84 -18.77 -32.25 -14.26
C LEU A 84 -17.48 -32.07 -15.05
N SER A 85 -17.11 -33.06 -15.86
CA SER A 85 -15.91 -32.99 -16.71
C SER A 85 -16.04 -31.86 -17.76
N GLN A 86 -17.20 -31.74 -18.40
CA GLN A 86 -17.48 -30.65 -19.35
C GLN A 86 -17.52 -29.29 -18.67
N LEU A 87 -18.11 -29.20 -17.46
CA LEU A 87 -18.16 -27.98 -16.67
C LEU A 87 -16.74 -27.51 -16.31
N LEU A 88 -15.90 -28.41 -15.80
CA LEU A 88 -14.52 -28.09 -15.44
C LEU A 88 -13.69 -27.71 -16.67
N ALA A 89 -13.91 -28.37 -17.81
CA ALA A 89 -13.26 -28.00 -19.07
C ALA A 89 -13.64 -26.56 -19.50
N ALA A 90 -14.93 -26.22 -19.44
CA ALA A 90 -15.42 -24.87 -19.75
C ALA A 90 -14.82 -23.81 -18.82
N LEU A 91 -14.77 -24.08 -17.51
CA LEU A 91 -14.20 -23.16 -16.52
C LEU A 91 -12.67 -23.02 -16.58
N ASN A 92 -11.99 -23.97 -17.23
CA ASN A 92 -10.53 -23.94 -17.42
C ASN A 92 -10.11 -23.42 -18.80
N THR A 93 -11.04 -23.01 -19.66
CA THR A 93 -10.71 -22.25 -20.86
C THR A 93 -9.95 -20.96 -20.49
N SER A 94 -9.00 -20.56 -21.34
CA SER A 94 -7.91 -19.63 -21.03
C SER A 94 -8.30 -18.41 -20.19
N ALA A 95 -7.45 -18.09 -19.20
CA ALA A 95 -7.68 -17.05 -18.18
C ALA A 95 -7.96 -15.63 -18.71
N ASP A 96 -7.59 -15.33 -19.96
CA ASP A 96 -7.80 -14.02 -20.58
C ASP A 96 -9.26 -13.70 -20.90
N ASP A 97 -10.14 -14.70 -20.98
CA ASP A 97 -11.57 -14.50 -21.28
C ASP A 97 -12.49 -15.23 -20.31
N SER A 98 -12.42 -14.83 -19.04
CA SER A 98 -13.25 -15.36 -17.96
C SER A 98 -14.77 -15.28 -18.24
N ALA A 99 -15.22 -14.32 -19.03
CA ALA A 99 -16.63 -14.18 -19.42
C ALA A 99 -17.05 -15.29 -20.39
N THR A 100 -16.21 -15.61 -21.37
CA THR A 100 -16.45 -16.71 -22.31
C THR A 100 -16.46 -18.08 -21.61
N GLY A 101 -15.53 -18.32 -20.68
CA GLY A 101 -15.49 -19.57 -19.90
C GLY A 101 -16.73 -19.75 -19.00
N LEU A 102 -17.17 -18.68 -18.32
CA LEU A 102 -18.42 -18.70 -17.55
C LEU A 102 -19.64 -18.91 -18.47
N GLY A 103 -19.69 -18.27 -19.63
CA GLY A 103 -20.74 -18.48 -20.64
C GLY A 103 -20.89 -19.92 -21.09
N GLN A 104 -19.77 -20.59 -21.38
CA GLN A 104 -19.76 -22.02 -21.72
C GLN A 104 -20.23 -22.88 -20.55
N ALA A 105 -19.76 -22.61 -19.33
CA ALA A 105 -20.17 -23.31 -18.12
C ALA A 105 -21.68 -23.20 -17.85
N LEU A 106 -22.26 -22.00 -18.02
CA LEU A 106 -23.71 -21.80 -17.92
C LEU A 106 -24.47 -22.60 -18.98
N GLY A 107 -23.92 -22.76 -20.19
CA GLY A 107 -24.50 -23.62 -21.23
C GLY A 107 -24.55 -25.09 -20.82
N VAL A 108 -23.48 -25.60 -20.21
CA VAL A 108 -23.40 -26.98 -19.69
C VAL A 108 -24.42 -27.18 -18.56
N ILE A 109 -24.50 -26.24 -17.61
CA ILE A 109 -25.48 -26.28 -16.50
C ILE A 109 -26.92 -26.24 -17.02
N ALA A 110 -27.22 -25.35 -17.97
CA ALA A 110 -28.55 -25.25 -18.55
C ALA A 110 -29.00 -26.57 -19.20
N GLY A 111 -28.08 -27.31 -19.83
CA GLY A 111 -28.33 -28.63 -20.37
C GLY A 111 -28.68 -29.65 -19.27
N ALA A 112 -27.84 -29.75 -18.23
CA ALA A 112 -28.04 -30.69 -17.13
C ALA A 112 -29.30 -30.42 -16.30
N THR A 113 -29.68 -29.15 -16.14
CA THR A 113 -30.89 -28.76 -15.40
C THR A 113 -32.13 -28.63 -16.28
N ARG A 114 -32.01 -28.92 -17.59
CA ARG A 114 -33.07 -28.69 -18.59
C ARG A 114 -33.67 -27.28 -18.50
N ALA A 115 -32.82 -26.30 -18.26
CA ALA A 115 -33.25 -24.92 -18.05
C ALA A 115 -33.60 -24.25 -19.37
N THR A 116 -34.71 -23.54 -19.39
CA THR A 116 -35.08 -22.63 -20.49
C THR A 116 -34.35 -21.29 -20.39
N GLY A 117 -33.79 -20.99 -19.21
CA GLY A 117 -33.11 -19.75 -18.94
C GLY A 117 -32.14 -19.84 -17.76
N ILE A 118 -31.00 -19.14 -17.85
CA ILE A 118 -30.00 -19.12 -16.77
C ILE A 118 -29.30 -17.75 -16.69
N VAL A 119 -29.01 -17.30 -15.48
CA VAL A 119 -28.34 -16.02 -15.22
C VAL A 119 -27.38 -16.16 -14.04
N LEU A 120 -26.20 -15.58 -14.16
CA LEU A 120 -25.21 -15.47 -13.10
C LEU A 120 -25.11 -14.02 -12.65
N TYR A 121 -25.39 -13.78 -11.37
CA TYR A 121 -25.14 -12.50 -10.71
C TYR A 121 -23.82 -12.56 -9.95
N GLN A 122 -23.02 -11.49 -10.09
CA GLN A 122 -21.79 -11.30 -9.32
C GLN A 122 -21.78 -9.92 -8.65
N PRO A 123 -21.12 -9.76 -7.49
CA PRO A 123 -21.04 -8.47 -6.85
C PRO A 123 -20.18 -7.52 -7.70
N ALA A 124 -20.70 -6.33 -7.98
CA ALA A 124 -19.92 -5.30 -8.65
C ALA A 124 -18.80 -4.80 -7.73
N VAL A 125 -17.62 -4.55 -8.32
CA VAL A 125 -16.45 -4.04 -7.58
C VAL A 125 -16.64 -2.58 -7.17
N ASP A 126 -17.20 -1.77 -8.07
CA ASP A 126 -17.29 -0.30 -7.91
C ASP A 126 -18.71 0.19 -7.57
N ALA A 127 -19.67 -0.72 -7.43
CA ALA A 127 -21.06 -0.40 -7.11
C ALA A 127 -21.59 -1.27 -5.97
N ASN A 128 -22.53 -0.72 -5.18
CA ASN A 128 -23.19 -1.45 -4.10
C ASN A 128 -24.33 -2.36 -4.61
N GLU A 129 -24.06 -3.07 -5.70
CA GLU A 129 -25.03 -3.84 -6.47
C GLU A 129 -24.44 -5.18 -6.91
N TRP A 130 -25.34 -6.09 -7.29
CA TRP A 130 -25.06 -7.34 -7.97
C TRP A 130 -25.45 -7.19 -9.42
N THR A 131 -24.52 -7.41 -10.34
CA THR A 131 -24.74 -7.26 -11.77
C THR A 131 -24.83 -8.63 -12.44
N PRO A 132 -25.70 -8.80 -13.44
CA PRO A 132 -25.73 -10.02 -14.24
C PRO A 132 -24.48 -10.05 -15.12
N SER A 133 -23.52 -10.91 -14.78
CA SER A 133 -22.25 -11.01 -15.52
C SER A 133 -22.40 -11.84 -16.78
N VAL A 134 -23.22 -12.89 -16.73
CA VAL A 134 -23.53 -13.78 -17.85
C VAL A 134 -25.01 -14.17 -17.76
N SER A 135 -25.71 -14.12 -18.88
CA SER A 135 -27.11 -14.58 -18.97
C SER A 135 -27.35 -15.31 -20.29
N ARG A 136 -28.29 -16.25 -20.29
CA ARG A 136 -28.71 -17.01 -21.46
C ARG A 136 -30.22 -17.20 -21.43
N ALA A 137 -30.87 -16.76 -22.51
CA ALA A 137 -32.31 -16.84 -22.71
C ALA A 137 -33.17 -16.19 -21.60
N VAL A 138 -32.57 -15.31 -20.78
CA VAL A 138 -33.22 -14.50 -19.74
C VAL A 138 -32.57 -13.14 -19.73
N GLU A 139 -33.37 -12.08 -19.82
CA GLU A 139 -32.86 -10.74 -19.56
C GLU A 139 -32.90 -10.44 -18.06
N ALA A 140 -31.81 -9.86 -17.55
CA ALA A 140 -31.61 -9.55 -16.15
C ALA A 140 -31.03 -8.15 -15.99
N ARG A 141 -31.36 -7.48 -14.88
CA ARG A 141 -30.83 -6.15 -14.54
C ARG A 141 -30.09 -6.16 -13.21
N PRO A 142 -29.22 -5.18 -12.94
CA PRO A 142 -28.56 -5.05 -11.65
C PRO A 142 -29.56 -4.95 -10.49
N VAL A 143 -29.18 -5.54 -9.36
CA VAL A 143 -29.98 -5.68 -8.14
C VAL A 143 -29.16 -5.19 -6.94
N SER A 144 -29.79 -4.56 -5.95
CA SER A 144 -29.08 -4.06 -4.77
C SER A 144 -28.51 -5.21 -3.90
N ARG A 145 -27.44 -4.93 -3.14
CA ARG A 145 -26.91 -5.91 -2.16
C ARG A 145 -27.92 -6.28 -1.08
N ALA A 146 -28.81 -5.36 -0.69
CA ALA A 146 -29.84 -5.62 0.31
C ALA A 146 -30.84 -6.67 -0.19
N THR A 147 -31.35 -6.50 -1.41
CA THR A 147 -32.26 -7.47 -2.04
C THR A 147 -31.61 -8.84 -2.20
N MET A 148 -30.34 -8.91 -2.62
CA MET A 148 -29.65 -10.19 -2.75
C MET A 148 -29.43 -10.89 -1.40
N ARG A 149 -29.15 -10.11 -0.34
CA ARG A 149 -29.03 -10.63 1.02
C ARG A 149 -30.38 -11.13 1.55
N ASP A 150 -31.46 -10.43 1.28
CA ASP A 150 -32.80 -10.84 1.74
C ASP A 150 -33.27 -12.11 1.05
N LEU A 151 -32.92 -12.28 -0.24
CA LEU A 151 -33.23 -13.49 -1.00
C LEU A 151 -32.38 -14.69 -0.58
N MET A 152 -31.06 -14.52 -0.42
CA MET A 152 -30.12 -15.62 -0.21
C MET A 152 -29.78 -15.89 1.25
N GLY A 153 -29.81 -14.89 2.13
CA GLY A 153 -29.43 -15.01 3.54
C GLY A 153 -28.15 -15.81 3.75
N ASP A 154 -28.26 -16.86 4.59
CA ASP A 154 -27.22 -17.86 4.85
C ASP A 154 -27.45 -19.18 4.11
N ALA A 155 -28.29 -19.18 3.07
CA ALA A 155 -28.55 -20.39 2.28
C ALA A 155 -27.24 -20.96 1.72
N ALA A 156 -27.02 -22.25 2.00
CA ALA A 156 -25.87 -23.02 1.54
C ALA A 156 -26.20 -23.93 0.35
N GLN A 157 -27.48 -24.14 0.07
CA GLN A 157 -27.96 -24.96 -1.03
C GLN A 157 -28.96 -24.16 -1.88
N ALA A 158 -29.27 -24.63 -3.08
CA ALA A 158 -30.21 -23.92 -3.95
C ALA A 158 -31.63 -23.79 -3.32
N ILE A 159 -32.36 -22.76 -3.71
CA ILE A 159 -33.73 -22.49 -3.25
C ILE A 159 -34.64 -22.58 -4.46
N HIS A 160 -35.66 -23.44 -4.40
CA HIS A 160 -36.63 -23.61 -5.48
C HIS A 160 -37.92 -22.88 -5.12
N TYR A 161 -38.24 -21.83 -5.87
CA TYR A 161 -39.49 -21.08 -5.78
C TYR A 161 -40.48 -21.60 -6.81
N HIS A 162 -41.69 -21.93 -6.39
CA HIS A 162 -42.79 -22.40 -7.25
C HIS A 162 -44.12 -21.72 -6.87
N GLY A 163 -45.10 -21.76 -7.76
CA GLY A 163 -46.43 -21.17 -7.51
C GLY A 163 -46.39 -19.65 -7.27
N GLU A 164 -47.16 -19.18 -6.29
CA GLU A 164 -47.32 -17.74 -6.00
C GLU A 164 -46.01 -17.06 -5.55
N ALA A 165 -45.06 -17.81 -5.00
CA ALA A 165 -43.78 -17.28 -4.52
C ALA A 165 -42.83 -16.85 -5.65
N VAL A 166 -43.08 -17.25 -6.90
CA VAL A 166 -42.17 -16.97 -8.04
C VAL A 166 -42.23 -15.50 -8.46
N GLN A 167 -43.42 -14.91 -8.52
CA GLN A 167 -43.61 -13.53 -8.98
C GLN A 167 -42.86 -12.48 -8.14
N PRO A 168 -42.91 -12.48 -6.78
CA PRO A 168 -42.18 -11.49 -6.00
C PRO A 168 -40.65 -11.63 -6.18
N VAL A 169 -40.13 -12.86 -6.24
CA VAL A 169 -38.69 -13.11 -6.44
C VAL A 169 -38.25 -12.70 -7.84
N ARG A 170 -39.03 -13.01 -8.87
CA ARG A 170 -38.79 -12.56 -10.25
C ARG A 170 -38.72 -11.04 -10.33
N HIS A 171 -39.64 -10.33 -9.69
CA HIS A 171 -39.67 -8.87 -9.67
C HIS A 171 -38.46 -8.27 -8.93
N GLN A 172 -38.11 -8.84 -7.77
CA GLN A 172 -36.93 -8.43 -7.00
C GLN A 172 -35.62 -8.62 -7.76
N LEU A 173 -35.49 -9.73 -8.50
CA LEU A 173 -34.33 -9.99 -9.36
C LEU A 173 -34.38 -9.28 -10.72
N ARG A 174 -35.51 -8.63 -11.04
CA ARG A 174 -35.74 -7.91 -12.31
C ARG A 174 -35.49 -8.80 -13.53
N LEU A 175 -36.06 -10.01 -13.50
CA LEU A 175 -35.92 -11.01 -14.56
C LEU A 175 -37.07 -10.92 -15.55
N ASP A 176 -36.76 -10.84 -16.84
CA ASP A 176 -37.75 -10.83 -17.91
C ASP A 176 -37.79 -12.16 -18.68
N ALA A 177 -38.48 -13.14 -18.09
CA ALA A 177 -38.76 -14.43 -18.71
C ALA A 177 -40.03 -15.07 -18.10
N PRO A 178 -40.81 -15.84 -18.88
CA PRO A 178 -41.87 -16.68 -18.33
C PRO A 178 -41.29 -17.84 -17.52
N MET A 179 -41.83 -18.08 -16.32
CA MET A 179 -41.33 -19.07 -15.35
C MET A 179 -42.41 -20.09 -14.94
N PRO A 180 -42.98 -20.87 -15.89
CA PRO A 180 -44.12 -21.74 -15.62
C PRO A 180 -43.79 -22.90 -14.65
N GLN A 181 -42.53 -23.33 -14.58
CA GLN A 181 -42.07 -24.40 -13.69
C GLN A 181 -41.37 -23.87 -12.42
N GLY A 182 -41.33 -22.54 -12.22
CA GLY A 182 -40.67 -21.92 -11.07
C GLY A 182 -39.32 -21.27 -11.38
N LEU A 183 -38.59 -20.92 -10.32
CA LEU A 183 -37.27 -20.29 -10.35
C LEU A 183 -36.38 -20.92 -9.28
N VAL A 184 -35.18 -21.36 -9.67
CA VAL A 184 -34.19 -21.91 -8.75
C VAL A 184 -33.05 -20.92 -8.59
N LEU A 185 -32.70 -20.58 -7.35
CA LEU A 185 -31.55 -19.74 -7.02
C LEU A 185 -30.50 -20.56 -6.29
N ALA A 186 -29.32 -20.73 -6.89
CA ALA A 186 -28.20 -21.43 -6.29
C ALA A 186 -27.14 -20.44 -5.76
N PRO A 187 -26.85 -20.42 -4.45
CA PRO A 187 -25.81 -19.58 -3.90
C PRO A 187 -24.43 -20.14 -4.26
N LEU A 188 -23.55 -19.28 -4.80
CA LEU A 188 -22.16 -19.64 -5.08
C LEU A 188 -21.31 -19.08 -3.96
N ARG A 189 -20.86 -19.95 -3.05
CA ARG A 189 -20.07 -19.58 -1.87
C ARG A 189 -18.64 -20.09 -1.95
N ALA A 190 -17.70 -19.21 -1.63
CA ALA A 190 -16.32 -19.55 -1.34
C ALA A 190 -16.11 -19.40 0.17
N GLY A 191 -16.12 -20.52 0.90
CA GLY A 191 -16.20 -20.50 2.37
C GLY A 191 -17.50 -19.84 2.84
N THR A 192 -17.41 -18.81 3.69
CA THR A 192 -18.57 -18.07 4.21
C THR A 192 -19.06 -16.97 3.28
N LYS A 193 -18.27 -16.60 2.27
CA LYS A 193 -18.54 -15.46 1.39
C LYS A 193 -19.40 -15.87 0.19
N LEU A 194 -20.50 -15.17 -0.03
CA LEU A 194 -21.29 -15.26 -1.26
C LEU A 194 -20.56 -14.50 -2.37
N VAL A 195 -20.05 -15.23 -3.37
CA VAL A 195 -19.28 -14.69 -4.50
C VAL A 195 -20.08 -14.61 -5.79
N GLY A 196 -21.23 -15.29 -5.83
CA GLY A 196 -22.09 -15.39 -7.00
C GLY A 196 -23.50 -15.88 -6.61
N VAL A 197 -24.51 -15.59 -7.44
CA VAL A 197 -25.83 -16.22 -7.35
C VAL A 197 -26.24 -16.66 -8.75
N LEU A 198 -26.56 -17.95 -8.89
CA LEU A 198 -27.01 -18.51 -10.15
C LEU A 198 -28.53 -18.66 -10.13
N GLY A 199 -29.22 -17.92 -11.00
CA GLY A 199 -30.64 -18.08 -11.26
C GLY A 199 -30.87 -19.04 -12.42
N VAL A 200 -31.72 -20.05 -12.21
CA VAL A 200 -32.06 -21.07 -13.20
C VAL A 200 -33.58 -21.11 -13.35
N VAL A 201 -34.07 -21.00 -14.58
CA VAL A 201 -35.48 -21.16 -14.93
C VAL A 201 -35.68 -22.58 -15.49
N PRO A 202 -36.30 -23.50 -14.74
CA PRO A 202 -36.49 -24.87 -15.20
C PRO A 202 -37.46 -24.94 -16.39
N GLY A 203 -37.15 -25.77 -17.38
CA GLY A 203 -38.06 -26.08 -18.50
C GLY A 203 -39.04 -27.23 -18.20
N ALA A 204 -38.73 -28.04 -17.19
CA ALA A 204 -39.50 -29.18 -16.74
C ALA A 204 -39.54 -29.22 -15.20
N THR A 205 -40.22 -30.21 -14.62
CA THR A 205 -40.23 -30.43 -13.17
C THR A 205 -38.81 -30.61 -12.66
N PHE A 206 -38.40 -29.72 -11.76
CA PHE A 206 -37.07 -29.72 -11.15
C PHE A 206 -36.99 -30.80 -10.06
N GLY A 207 -36.25 -31.88 -10.35
CA GLY A 207 -36.15 -33.06 -9.50
C GLY A 207 -34.85 -33.13 -8.69
N ALA A 208 -34.63 -34.29 -8.08
CA ALA A 208 -33.44 -34.57 -7.27
C ALA A 208 -32.15 -34.59 -8.12
N ASP A 209 -32.26 -35.00 -9.38
CA ASP A 209 -31.15 -35.11 -10.32
C ASP A 209 -30.65 -33.72 -10.74
N GLU A 210 -31.54 -32.83 -11.19
CA GLU A 210 -31.16 -31.44 -11.51
C GLU A 210 -30.61 -30.69 -10.29
N ARG A 211 -31.16 -31.00 -9.10
CA ARG A 211 -30.66 -30.48 -7.84
C ARG A 211 -29.23 -30.94 -7.58
N ALA A 212 -28.95 -32.23 -7.70
CA ALA A 212 -27.61 -32.77 -7.51
C ALA A 212 -26.61 -32.16 -8.50
N ALA A 213 -27.00 -31.95 -9.77
CA ALA A 213 -26.16 -31.31 -10.77
C ALA A 213 -25.80 -29.85 -10.41
N LEU A 214 -26.75 -29.08 -9.86
CA LEU A 214 -26.52 -27.72 -9.40
C LEU A 214 -25.65 -27.67 -8.14
N ASP A 215 -25.94 -28.52 -7.16
CA ASP A 215 -25.19 -28.56 -5.90
C ASP A 215 -23.71 -28.97 -6.14
N GLN A 216 -23.42 -29.80 -7.15
CA GLN A 216 -22.04 -30.12 -7.53
C GLN A 216 -21.38 -29.06 -8.42
N ALA A 217 -22.14 -28.28 -9.18
CA ALA A 217 -21.60 -27.21 -10.02
C ALA A 217 -21.32 -25.92 -9.25
N ALA A 218 -22.11 -25.62 -8.22
CA ALA A 218 -22.03 -24.37 -7.47
C ALA A 218 -20.63 -24.07 -6.87
N PRO A 219 -19.91 -25.02 -6.24
CA PRO A 219 -18.56 -24.76 -5.74
C PRO A 219 -17.55 -24.42 -6.83
N ASN A 220 -17.62 -25.13 -7.98
CA ASN A 220 -16.71 -24.91 -9.10
C ASN A 220 -16.94 -23.53 -9.74
N LEU A 221 -18.20 -23.12 -9.88
CA LEU A 221 -18.55 -21.78 -10.33
C LEU A 221 -18.12 -20.70 -9.32
N ALA A 222 -18.26 -20.95 -8.02
CA ALA A 222 -17.83 -20.01 -6.98
C ALA A 222 -16.32 -19.72 -7.08
N ILE A 223 -15.50 -20.75 -7.23
CA ILE A 223 -14.05 -20.62 -7.41
C ILE A 223 -13.72 -19.84 -8.68
N ALA A 224 -14.39 -20.13 -9.79
CA ALA A 224 -14.17 -19.42 -11.06
C ALA A 224 -14.55 -17.92 -10.96
N CYS A 225 -15.65 -17.61 -10.29
CA CYS A 225 -16.10 -16.24 -10.03
C CYS A 225 -15.07 -15.46 -9.19
N GLU A 226 -14.56 -16.07 -8.13
CA GLU A 226 -13.54 -15.46 -7.26
C GLU A 226 -12.22 -15.24 -8.00
N ARG A 227 -11.78 -16.23 -8.79
CA ARG A 227 -10.57 -16.13 -9.61
C ARG A 227 -10.66 -14.95 -10.61
N GLY A 228 -11.78 -14.82 -11.30
CA GLY A 228 -12.01 -13.72 -12.24
C GLY A 228 -11.98 -12.35 -11.56
N ALA A 229 -12.67 -12.21 -10.42
CA ALA A 229 -12.69 -10.96 -9.65
C ALA A 229 -11.29 -10.58 -9.12
N ALA A 230 -10.55 -11.55 -8.57
CA ALA A 230 -9.20 -11.32 -8.07
C ALA A 230 -8.21 -10.90 -9.18
N HIS A 231 -8.31 -11.52 -10.36
CA HIS A 231 -7.47 -11.17 -11.50
C HIS A 231 -7.76 -9.74 -12.00
N HIS A 232 -9.04 -9.37 -12.10
CA HIS A 232 -9.42 -8.02 -12.51
C HIS A 232 -8.93 -6.95 -11.52
N ASN A 233 -9.09 -7.18 -10.21
CA ASN A 233 -8.62 -6.27 -9.17
C ASN A 233 -7.09 -6.11 -9.20
N THR A 234 -6.36 -7.21 -9.31
CA THR A 234 -4.89 -7.18 -9.39
C THR A 234 -4.43 -6.37 -10.60
N ARG A 235 -5.06 -6.56 -11.76
CA ARG A 235 -4.72 -5.81 -12.99
C ARG A 235 -5.00 -4.32 -12.85
N ARG A 236 -6.14 -3.94 -12.26
CA ARG A 236 -6.47 -2.54 -11.95
C ARG A 236 -5.44 -1.89 -11.04
N LEU A 237 -5.14 -2.53 -9.92
CA LEU A 237 -4.14 -2.05 -8.95
C LEU A 237 -2.76 -1.92 -9.61
N ALA A 238 -2.36 -2.87 -10.45
CA ALA A 238 -1.09 -2.79 -11.16
C ALA A 238 -1.01 -1.57 -12.10
N VAL A 239 -2.10 -1.23 -12.79
CA VAL A 239 -2.18 -0.02 -13.64
C VAL A 239 -2.10 1.25 -12.79
N GLU A 240 -2.85 1.32 -11.69
CA GLU A 240 -2.87 2.47 -10.78
C GLU A 240 -1.50 2.71 -10.14
N VAL A 241 -0.87 1.65 -9.62
CA VAL A 241 0.49 1.72 -9.05
C VAL A 241 1.48 2.24 -10.09
N ARG A 242 1.39 1.75 -11.34
CA ARG A 242 2.29 2.20 -12.42
C ARG A 242 2.06 3.68 -12.78
N GLN A 243 0.82 4.14 -12.80
CA GLN A 243 0.49 5.55 -13.07
C GLN A 243 1.01 6.46 -11.96
N THR A 244 0.79 6.08 -10.70
CA THR A 244 1.27 6.83 -9.53
C THR A 244 2.81 6.88 -9.49
N ALA A 245 3.48 5.76 -9.76
CA ALA A 245 4.95 5.70 -9.83
C ALA A 245 5.50 6.65 -10.91
N LYS A 246 4.90 6.65 -12.11
CA LYS A 246 5.30 7.57 -13.18
C LYS A 246 5.06 9.04 -12.83
N ARG A 247 3.97 9.34 -12.13
CA ARG A 247 3.68 10.71 -11.66
C ARG A 247 4.69 11.19 -10.62
N LEU A 248 5.06 10.31 -9.69
CA LEU A 248 6.09 10.59 -8.68
C LEU A 248 7.46 10.84 -9.34
N GLU A 249 7.84 10.02 -10.32
CA GLU A 249 9.10 10.19 -11.05
C GLU A 249 9.17 11.55 -11.77
N GLN A 250 8.07 11.97 -12.42
CA GLN A 250 7.99 13.28 -13.07
C GLN A 250 8.12 14.43 -12.07
N LEU A 251 7.38 14.38 -10.96
CA LEU A 251 7.44 15.41 -9.92
C LEU A 251 8.84 15.51 -9.31
N ASN A 252 9.51 14.37 -9.10
CA ASN A 252 10.86 14.36 -8.55
C ASN A 252 11.88 14.96 -9.54
N ALA A 253 11.74 14.68 -10.83
CA ALA A 253 12.58 15.29 -11.87
C ALA A 253 12.35 16.81 -11.98
N GLU A 254 11.10 17.28 -11.88
CA GLU A 254 10.76 18.71 -11.83
C GLU A 254 11.38 19.39 -10.60
N LEU A 255 11.30 18.73 -9.43
CA LEU A 255 11.88 19.22 -8.19
C LEU A 255 13.41 19.32 -8.28
N ASP A 256 14.10 18.29 -8.76
CA ASP A 256 15.56 18.30 -8.95
C ASP A 256 15.99 19.40 -9.93
N GLY A 257 15.22 19.58 -11.02
CA GLY A 257 15.42 20.70 -11.94
C GLY A 257 15.30 22.05 -11.26
N ALA A 258 14.21 22.28 -10.50
CA ALA A 258 13.99 23.52 -9.77
C ALA A 258 15.08 23.80 -8.72
N MET A 259 15.55 22.76 -8.01
CA MET A 259 16.65 22.88 -7.06
C MET A 259 17.94 23.32 -7.75
N LYS A 260 18.33 22.66 -8.85
CA LYS A 260 19.53 23.05 -9.62
C LYS A 260 19.46 24.50 -10.11
N THR A 261 18.31 24.94 -10.63
CA THR A 261 18.11 26.32 -11.06
C THR A 261 18.23 27.30 -9.89
N LYS A 262 17.60 27.00 -8.74
CA LYS A 262 17.71 27.80 -7.52
C LYS A 262 19.18 27.98 -7.10
N ASP A 263 19.95 26.90 -7.10
CA ASP A 263 21.33 26.95 -6.62
C ASP A 263 22.26 27.68 -7.60
N GLN A 264 22.07 27.48 -8.90
CA GLN A 264 22.81 28.25 -9.91
C GLN A 264 22.51 29.74 -9.80
N PHE A 265 21.24 30.10 -9.61
CA PHE A 265 20.83 31.48 -9.42
C PHE A 265 21.48 32.11 -8.19
N LEU A 266 21.46 31.42 -7.05
CA LEU A 266 22.08 31.89 -5.81
C LEU A 266 23.60 32.04 -5.94
N SER A 267 24.28 31.07 -6.57
CA SER A 267 25.72 31.15 -6.81
C SER A 267 26.09 32.31 -7.72
N ASN A 268 25.31 32.55 -8.77
CA ASN A 268 25.55 33.66 -9.70
C ASN A 268 25.34 35.00 -9.00
N ILE A 269 24.21 35.18 -8.30
CA ILE A 269 23.94 36.41 -7.54
C ILE A 269 25.02 36.70 -6.51
N SER A 270 25.55 35.68 -5.84
CA SER A 270 26.69 35.84 -4.92
C SER A 270 27.87 36.55 -5.57
N HIS A 271 28.28 36.07 -6.74
CA HIS A 271 29.44 36.60 -7.46
C HIS A 271 29.15 38.00 -8.03
N GLU A 272 27.95 38.20 -8.57
CA GLU A 272 27.50 39.47 -9.13
C GLU A 272 27.35 40.56 -8.06
N LEU A 273 27.02 40.21 -6.81
CA LEU A 273 26.96 41.17 -5.70
C LEU A 273 28.31 41.39 -5.03
N ARG A 274 29.13 40.34 -4.87
CA ARG A 274 30.45 40.44 -4.22
C ARG A 274 31.38 41.40 -4.97
N THR A 275 31.38 41.34 -6.30
CA THR A 275 32.30 42.12 -7.14
C THR A 275 32.10 43.64 -7.01
N PRO A 276 30.90 44.22 -7.23
CA PRO A 276 30.70 45.66 -7.07
C PRO A 276 30.87 46.10 -5.62
N LEU A 277 30.48 45.27 -4.66
CA LEU A 277 30.60 45.59 -3.24
C LEU A 277 32.06 45.65 -2.78
N ASN A 278 32.89 44.70 -3.22
CA ASN A 278 34.34 44.73 -2.99
C ASN A 278 34.99 45.97 -3.62
N SER A 279 34.55 46.38 -4.82
CA SER A 279 35.03 47.61 -5.45
C SER A 279 34.63 48.86 -4.66
N ILE A 280 33.38 48.94 -4.18
CA ILE A 280 32.92 50.05 -3.32
C ILE A 280 33.75 50.11 -2.05
N ILE A 281 33.96 48.98 -1.36
CA ILE A 281 34.78 48.92 -0.14
C ILE A 281 36.22 49.32 -0.45
N GLY A 282 36.81 48.78 -1.53
CA GLY A 282 38.20 49.06 -1.91
C GLY A 282 38.45 50.53 -2.25
N PHE A 283 37.58 51.17 -3.05
CA PHE A 283 37.70 52.60 -3.34
C PHE A 283 37.45 53.47 -2.11
N THR A 284 36.54 53.04 -1.22
CA THR A 284 36.28 53.74 0.04
C THR A 284 37.50 53.66 0.96
N ASP A 285 38.12 52.49 1.08
CA ASP A 285 39.33 52.28 1.88
C ASP A 285 40.52 53.10 1.32
N LEU A 286 40.70 53.14 0.00
CA LEU A 286 41.74 53.96 -0.65
C LEU A 286 41.56 55.47 -0.40
N LEU A 287 40.32 55.96 -0.34
CA LEU A 287 40.05 57.35 0.01
C LEU A 287 40.35 57.62 1.50
N LEU A 288 40.05 56.65 2.37
CA LEU A 288 40.28 56.75 3.82
C LEU A 288 41.75 56.73 4.22
N THR A 289 42.62 56.05 3.44
CA THR A 289 44.08 56.03 3.66
C THR A 289 44.77 57.33 3.23
N GLN A 290 44.06 58.28 2.61
CA GLN A 290 44.57 59.58 2.15
C GLN A 290 45.75 59.49 1.16
N GLU A 291 45.93 58.36 0.48
CA GLU A 291 46.99 58.18 -0.54
C GLU A 291 46.67 58.88 -1.87
N LEU A 292 45.42 59.30 -2.07
CA LEU A 292 44.92 59.95 -3.28
C LEU A 292 44.15 61.24 -2.91
N GLY A 293 44.73 62.39 -3.26
CA GLY A 293 44.04 63.70 -3.20
C GLY A 293 44.23 64.52 -1.91
N PRO A 294 43.55 65.67 -1.79
CA PRO A 294 43.63 66.52 -0.59
C PRO A 294 43.03 65.84 0.65
N PRO A 295 43.37 66.28 1.88
CA PRO A 295 42.85 65.69 3.10
C PRO A 295 41.31 65.75 3.12
N LEU A 296 40.66 64.61 3.41
CA LEU A 296 39.21 64.54 3.62
C LEU A 296 38.80 65.42 4.81
N SER A 297 37.64 66.09 4.70
CA SER A 297 37.00 66.69 5.87
C SER A 297 36.48 65.60 6.82
N ASP A 298 36.31 65.94 8.11
CA ASP A 298 35.79 65.00 9.12
C ASP A 298 34.44 64.40 8.68
N GLN A 299 33.56 65.22 8.10
CA GLN A 299 32.26 64.75 7.60
C GLN A 299 32.39 63.78 6.40
N GLN A 300 33.35 64.00 5.50
CA GLN A 300 33.60 63.10 4.37
C GLN A 300 34.18 61.77 4.84
N ARG A 301 35.08 61.81 5.83
CA ARG A 301 35.63 60.63 6.47
C ARG A 301 34.52 59.80 7.12
N ASP A 302 33.63 60.41 7.91
CA ASP A 302 32.50 59.72 8.53
C ASP A 302 31.57 59.03 7.51
N PHE A 303 31.29 59.69 6.38
CA PHE A 303 30.49 59.09 5.30
C PHE A 303 31.18 57.88 4.67
N LEU A 304 32.47 57.99 4.36
CA LEU A 304 33.24 56.90 3.76
C LEU A 304 33.39 55.73 4.74
N GLU A 305 33.69 55.97 6.02
CA GLU A 305 33.73 54.92 7.04
C GLU A 305 32.38 54.19 7.17
N THR A 306 31.28 54.93 7.03
CA THR A 306 29.93 54.34 7.04
C THR A 306 29.66 53.50 5.79
N VAL A 307 30.05 53.96 4.60
CA VAL A 307 29.92 53.19 3.35
C VAL A 307 30.74 51.90 3.41
N ALA A 308 32.00 51.97 3.86
CA ALA A 308 32.86 50.79 3.99
C ALA A 308 32.28 49.80 5.00
N ARG A 309 31.79 50.27 6.15
CA ARG A 309 31.16 49.42 7.18
C ARG A 309 29.92 48.70 6.65
N ASN A 310 28.99 49.44 6.06
CA ASN A 310 27.75 48.88 5.50
C ASN A 310 28.03 47.90 4.34
N GLY A 311 29.03 48.21 3.51
CA GLY A 311 29.46 47.33 2.43
C GLY A 311 29.99 45.99 2.93
N ARG A 312 30.85 46.01 3.96
CA ARG A 312 31.38 44.77 4.58
C ARG A 312 30.25 43.95 5.24
N GLN A 313 29.36 44.60 5.97
CA GLN A 313 28.19 43.94 6.59
C GLN A 313 27.29 43.27 5.55
N LEU A 314 27.01 43.94 4.42
CA LEU A 314 26.20 43.35 3.35
C LEU A 314 26.89 42.14 2.70
N LEU A 315 28.20 42.18 2.53
CA LEU A 315 28.95 41.06 1.97
C LEU A 315 28.90 39.84 2.90
N GLU A 316 29.07 40.07 4.20
CA GLU A 316 28.96 39.04 5.23
C GLU A 316 27.58 38.39 5.21
N LEU A 317 26.52 39.21 5.21
CA LEU A 317 25.12 38.76 5.06
C LEU A 317 24.89 37.85 3.87
N ILE A 318 25.39 38.24 2.70
CA ILE A 318 25.24 37.46 1.47
C ILE A 318 25.95 36.11 1.63
N ASN A 319 27.17 36.11 2.16
CA ASN A 319 27.93 34.88 2.36
C ASN A 319 27.27 33.96 3.40
N GLU A 320 26.78 34.49 4.52
CA GLU A 320 26.07 33.72 5.56
C GLU A 320 24.82 33.04 4.99
N LEU A 321 24.02 33.79 4.22
CA LEU A 321 22.82 33.26 3.57
C LEU A 321 23.16 32.12 2.60
N LEU A 322 24.23 32.28 1.81
CA LEU A 322 24.64 31.26 0.84
C LEU A 322 25.20 30.01 1.51
N ASP A 323 25.98 30.17 2.58
CA ASP A 323 26.46 29.05 3.36
C ASP A 323 25.28 28.28 3.98
N LEU A 324 24.28 28.97 4.56
CA LEU A 324 23.07 28.33 5.05
C LEU A 324 22.34 27.54 3.95
N GLN A 325 22.17 28.11 2.75
CA GLN A 325 21.53 27.41 1.63
C GLN A 325 22.34 26.18 1.18
N ARG A 326 23.68 26.27 1.13
CA ARG A 326 24.55 25.13 0.79
C ARG A 326 24.45 23.99 1.82
N ILE A 327 24.37 24.34 3.11
CA ILE A 327 24.19 23.35 4.18
C ILE A 327 22.80 22.71 4.07
N ALA A 328 21.74 23.50 3.91
CA ALA A 328 20.37 23.01 3.77
C ALA A 328 20.18 22.08 2.55
N ALA A 329 20.94 22.31 1.47
CA ALA A 329 20.96 21.47 0.28
C ALA A 329 21.87 20.23 0.42
N GLY A 330 22.58 20.05 1.54
CA GLY A 330 23.53 18.95 1.75
C GLY A 330 24.80 19.03 0.88
N ARG A 331 25.14 20.23 0.38
CA ARG A 331 26.25 20.44 -0.57
C ARG A 331 27.51 21.03 0.05
N MET A 332 27.48 21.38 1.33
CA MET A 332 28.66 21.84 2.03
C MET A 332 29.52 20.65 2.46
N THR A 333 30.73 20.57 1.93
CA THR A 333 31.75 19.59 2.36
C THR A 333 32.71 20.26 3.32
N LEU A 334 32.90 19.67 4.50
CA LEU A 334 33.92 20.09 5.45
C LEU A 334 35.29 19.52 5.05
N THR A 335 36.36 20.26 5.32
CA THR A 335 37.74 19.76 5.18
C THR A 335 38.34 19.55 6.57
N PRO A 336 38.06 18.42 7.24
CA PRO A 336 38.56 18.16 8.58
C PRO A 336 40.08 17.97 8.58
N GLU A 337 40.74 18.66 9.51
CA GLU A 337 42.17 18.53 9.78
C GLU A 337 42.42 18.43 11.30
N SER A 338 43.64 18.05 11.69
CA SER A 338 44.03 18.05 13.09
C SER A 338 44.31 19.49 13.56
N VAL A 339 43.33 20.08 14.25
CA VAL A 339 43.38 21.46 14.72
C VAL A 339 43.90 21.54 16.14
N ASP A 340 44.97 22.30 16.35
CA ASP A 340 45.41 22.76 17.66
C ASP A 340 44.48 23.88 18.17
N LEU A 341 43.71 23.58 19.22
CA LEU A 341 42.74 24.53 19.76
C LEU A 341 43.41 25.70 20.47
N ALA A 342 44.58 25.52 21.09
CA ALA A 342 45.29 26.62 21.74
C ALA A 342 45.67 27.70 20.71
N ALA A 343 46.23 27.25 19.59
CA ALA A 343 46.61 28.12 18.48
C ALA A 343 45.38 28.79 17.84
N LEU A 344 44.29 28.04 17.64
CA LEU A 344 43.07 28.58 17.07
C LEU A 344 42.42 29.65 17.96
N LEU A 345 42.32 29.40 19.27
CA LEU A 345 41.77 30.36 20.23
C LEU A 345 42.64 31.62 20.32
N ALA A 346 43.97 31.48 20.34
CA ALA A 346 44.88 32.62 20.37
C ALA A 346 44.75 33.48 19.10
N GLU A 347 44.64 32.86 17.92
CA GLU A 347 44.43 33.59 16.66
C GLU A 347 43.07 34.32 16.64
N THR A 348 42.01 33.64 17.08
CA THR A 348 40.65 34.18 17.07
C THR A 348 40.51 35.33 18.05
N THR A 349 41.02 35.18 19.28
CA THR A 349 41.00 36.23 20.31
C THR A 349 41.88 37.43 19.91
N GLY A 350 43.03 37.18 19.26
CA GLY A 350 43.86 38.24 18.68
C GLY A 350 43.13 39.04 17.60
N SER A 351 42.30 38.39 16.79
CA SER A 351 41.54 39.04 15.70
C SER A 351 40.48 40.03 16.20
N VAL A 352 39.93 39.82 17.41
CA VAL A 352 38.92 40.71 18.01
C VAL A 352 39.50 41.70 19.03
N HIS A 353 40.82 41.69 19.25
CA HIS A 353 41.49 42.46 20.30
C HIS A 353 41.18 43.96 20.23
N ALA A 354 41.20 44.56 19.03
CA ALA A 354 40.93 45.98 18.86
C ALA A 354 39.49 46.37 19.27
N GLN A 355 38.51 45.51 18.97
CA GLN A 355 37.11 45.73 19.37
C GLN A 355 36.93 45.60 20.89
N VAL A 356 37.55 44.58 21.49
CA VAL A 356 37.57 44.37 22.94
C VAL A 356 38.17 45.58 23.66
N GLN A 357 39.29 46.12 23.16
CA GLN A 357 39.94 47.30 23.75
C GLN A 357 39.10 48.57 23.60
N LYS A 358 38.45 48.76 22.45
CA LYS A 358 37.55 49.90 22.20
C LYS A 358 36.44 49.99 23.27
N HIS A 359 35.88 48.85 23.67
CA HIS A 359 34.87 48.74 24.71
C HIS A 359 35.44 48.48 26.12
N ARG A 360 36.77 48.47 26.26
CA ARG A 360 37.50 48.26 27.52
C ARG A 360 37.13 46.93 28.20
N HIS A 361 36.74 45.92 27.44
CA HIS A 361 36.39 44.61 27.99
C HIS A 361 37.64 43.84 28.42
N ALA A 362 37.50 43.01 29.46
CA ALA A 362 38.51 42.02 29.85
C ALA A 362 38.26 40.71 29.10
N LEU A 363 39.03 40.44 28.03
CA LEU A 363 39.02 39.15 27.33
C LEU A 363 40.07 38.20 27.91
N VAL A 364 39.64 37.03 28.39
CA VAL A 364 40.52 36.04 29.01
C VAL A 364 40.29 34.66 28.41
N VAL A 365 41.36 33.93 28.08
CA VAL A 365 41.29 32.49 27.75
C VAL A 365 41.70 31.71 28.98
N THR A 366 40.79 30.97 29.61
CA THR A 366 41.08 30.23 30.85
C THR A 366 40.14 29.03 31.06
N PRO A 367 40.67 27.82 31.35
CA PRO A 367 42.08 27.46 31.27
C PRO A 367 42.58 27.51 29.81
N THR A 368 43.86 27.82 29.61
CA THR A 368 44.47 27.66 28.29
C THR A 368 44.48 26.17 27.95
N PRO A 369 43.82 25.73 26.86
CA PRO A 369 43.82 24.32 26.50
C PRO A 369 45.26 23.92 26.15
N GLN A 370 45.88 23.06 26.95
CA GLN A 370 47.20 22.50 26.64
C GLN A 370 47.01 21.18 25.89
N GLU A 371 47.76 20.99 24.80
CA GLU A 371 47.80 19.75 24.01
C GLU A 371 46.46 19.25 23.45
N LEU A 372 45.43 20.11 23.41
CA LEU A 372 44.09 19.73 22.96
C LEU A 372 43.96 19.87 21.44
N ARG A 373 43.86 18.73 20.74
CA ARG A 373 43.64 18.68 19.28
C ARG A 373 42.28 18.06 18.95
N VAL A 374 41.62 18.62 17.94
CA VAL A 374 40.33 18.12 17.43
C VAL A 374 40.41 17.89 15.92
N GLN A 375 39.66 16.91 15.42
CA GLN A 375 39.47 16.73 13.98
C GLN A 375 38.31 17.62 13.53
N ALA A 376 38.61 18.73 12.87
CA ALA A 376 37.60 19.71 12.46
C ALA A 376 38.07 20.55 11.27
N ASP A 377 37.13 21.18 10.56
CA ASP A 377 37.45 22.21 9.59
C ASP A 377 37.84 23.49 10.33
N ARG A 378 39.14 23.79 10.36
CA ARG A 378 39.69 24.94 11.10
C ARG A 378 39.01 26.25 10.72
N GLY A 379 38.74 26.47 9.43
CA GLY A 379 38.14 27.71 8.94
C GLY A 379 36.71 27.88 9.45
N ARG A 380 35.93 26.80 9.43
CA ARG A 380 34.54 26.82 9.91
C ARG A 380 34.46 26.93 11.43
N VAL A 381 35.33 26.26 12.19
CA VAL A 381 35.37 26.44 13.65
C VAL A 381 35.79 27.87 14.01
N ARG A 382 36.79 28.43 13.33
CA ARG A 382 37.17 29.85 13.50
C ARG A 382 35.99 30.79 13.26
N GLN A 383 35.21 30.54 12.21
CA GLN A 383 34.01 31.31 11.86
C GLN A 383 32.97 31.26 12.99
N VAL A 384 32.68 30.07 13.55
CA VAL A 384 31.78 29.91 14.70
C VAL A 384 32.28 30.73 15.89
N LEU A 385 33.57 30.63 16.22
CA LEU A 385 34.14 31.34 17.37
C LEU A 385 34.11 32.86 17.21
N LEU A 386 34.41 33.37 16.00
CA LEU A 386 34.30 34.80 15.72
C LEU A 386 32.87 35.30 15.87
N ASN A 387 31.88 34.53 15.42
CA ASN A 387 30.47 34.91 15.57
C ASN A 387 30.04 34.92 17.06
N LEU A 388 30.44 33.92 17.85
CA LEU A 388 30.17 33.90 19.29
C LEU A 388 30.85 35.06 20.03
N LEU A 389 32.12 35.33 19.72
CA LEU A 389 32.88 36.45 20.32
C LEU A 389 32.31 37.81 19.91
N SER A 390 31.90 37.98 18.66
CA SER A 390 31.26 39.19 18.17
C SER A 390 29.95 39.46 18.94
N ASN A 391 29.13 38.43 19.16
CA ASN A 391 27.93 38.55 20.00
C ASN A 391 28.29 38.90 21.45
N ALA A 392 29.28 38.24 22.05
CA ALA A 392 29.72 38.54 23.40
C ALA A 392 30.19 40.00 23.54
N ILE A 393 31.01 40.52 22.62
CA ILE A 393 31.48 41.92 22.61
C ILE A 393 30.29 42.88 22.46
N LYS A 394 29.38 42.57 21.53
CA LYS A 394 28.23 43.40 21.23
C LYS A 394 27.29 43.57 22.43
N PHE A 395 27.01 42.50 23.17
CA PHE A 395 26.00 42.49 24.23
C PHE A 395 26.59 42.66 25.65
N THR A 396 27.91 42.79 25.76
CA THR A 396 28.58 43.14 27.02
C THR A 396 28.69 44.66 27.16
N PRO A 397 28.27 45.26 28.29
CA PRO A 397 28.52 46.68 28.55
C PRO A 397 30.02 47.00 28.67
N ASP A 398 30.41 48.23 28.32
CA ASP A 398 31.80 48.69 28.40
C ASP A 398 32.42 48.39 29.78
N GLY A 399 33.64 47.86 29.79
CA GLY A 399 34.32 47.43 31.03
C GLY A 399 33.95 46.03 31.54
N GLY A 400 33.00 45.33 30.88
CA GLY A 400 32.64 43.95 31.21
C GLY A 400 33.72 42.90 30.87
N ARG A 401 33.42 41.63 31.12
CA ARG A 401 34.36 40.51 30.95
C ARG A 401 33.83 39.47 29.97
N ILE A 402 34.73 38.97 29.12
CA ILE A 402 34.47 37.88 28.19
C ILE A 402 35.52 36.79 28.46
N THR A 403 35.08 35.55 28.63
CA THR A 403 35.91 34.40 28.96
C THR A 403 35.75 33.33 27.91
N VAL A 404 36.85 32.84 27.35
CA VAL A 404 36.86 31.69 26.44
C VAL A 404 37.50 30.51 27.16
N ALA A 405 36.78 29.40 27.24
CA ALA A 405 37.27 28.17 27.84
C ALA A 405 37.16 27.04 26.82
N ALA A 406 38.15 26.14 26.78
CA ALA A 406 38.07 24.92 26.03
C ALA A 406 38.62 23.75 26.83
N GLY A 407 37.95 22.61 26.80
CA GLY A 407 38.38 21.43 27.53
C GLY A 407 37.69 20.14 27.07
N PRO A 408 38.32 18.99 27.35
CA PRO A 408 37.72 17.70 27.09
C PRO A 408 36.48 17.50 27.97
N VAL A 409 35.43 16.94 27.39
CA VAL A 409 34.22 16.49 28.09
C VAL A 409 33.96 15.03 27.75
N ASN A 410 33.01 14.39 28.46
CA ASN A 410 32.62 13.00 28.20
C ASN A 410 33.81 12.02 28.16
N GLY A 411 34.74 12.15 29.13
CA GLY A 411 35.93 11.30 29.21
C GLY A 411 36.98 11.52 28.11
N GLY A 412 36.93 12.66 27.40
CA GLY A 412 37.86 12.99 26.32
C GLY A 412 37.37 12.63 24.92
N ALA A 413 36.15 12.09 24.79
CA ALA A 413 35.54 11.78 23.50
C ALA A 413 35.13 13.05 22.72
N GLU A 414 34.87 14.14 23.43
CA GLU A 414 34.41 15.40 22.87
C GLU A 414 35.19 16.57 23.48
N VAL A 415 35.20 17.69 22.76
CA VAL A 415 35.73 18.96 23.28
C VAL A 415 34.61 19.99 23.33
N ARG A 416 34.47 20.64 24.48
CA ARG A 416 33.59 21.79 24.63
C ARG A 416 34.42 23.06 24.53
N ILE A 417 33.97 23.98 23.68
CA ILE A 417 34.43 25.37 23.68
C ILE A 417 33.27 26.23 24.18
N ALA A 418 33.51 27.06 25.18
CA ALA A 418 32.53 27.95 25.79
C ALA A 418 33.00 29.40 25.68
N VAL A 419 32.09 30.31 25.33
CA VAL A 419 32.32 31.75 25.27
C VAL A 419 31.35 32.40 26.25
N SER A 420 31.84 32.76 27.42
CA SER A 420 31.05 33.36 28.48
C SER A 420 31.21 34.88 28.51
N ASP A 421 30.12 35.62 28.69
CA ASP A 421 30.13 37.07 28.83
C ASP A 421 29.40 37.52 30.10
N THR A 422 29.73 38.73 30.60
CA THR A 422 29.02 39.38 31.71
C THR A 422 28.03 40.44 31.20
N GLY A 423 27.38 40.16 30.07
CA GLY A 423 26.48 41.07 29.39
C GLY A 423 25.07 41.08 29.96
N ILE A 424 24.14 41.58 29.14
CA ILE A 424 22.73 41.77 29.53
C ILE A 424 21.97 40.48 29.84
N GLY A 425 22.50 39.32 29.44
CA GLY A 425 21.83 38.03 29.54
C GLY A 425 20.61 37.91 28.61
N ILE A 426 19.98 36.74 28.61
CA ILE A 426 18.89 36.38 27.67
C ILE A 426 17.73 35.77 28.44
N ALA A 427 16.51 36.28 28.19
CA ALA A 427 15.29 35.81 28.84
C ALA A 427 15.01 34.36 28.47
N ALA A 428 14.56 33.55 29.44
CA ALA A 428 14.33 32.11 29.25
C ALA A 428 13.34 31.80 28.10
N GLU A 429 12.37 32.69 27.86
CA GLU A 429 11.39 32.58 26.76
C GLU A 429 11.98 32.82 25.37
N ASP A 430 13.14 33.45 25.29
CA ASP A 430 13.80 33.84 24.06
C ASP A 430 14.99 32.95 23.70
N GLN A 431 15.57 32.24 24.67
CA GLN A 431 16.65 31.28 24.44
C GLN A 431 16.33 30.23 23.35
N PRO A 432 15.11 29.64 23.26
CA PRO A 432 14.78 28.69 22.20
C PRO A 432 14.78 29.27 20.78
N LYS A 433 14.69 30.60 20.65
CA LYS A 433 14.62 31.30 19.36
C LYS A 433 15.98 31.72 18.82
N LEU A 434 17.02 31.78 19.65
CA LEU A 434 18.36 32.31 19.30
C LEU A 434 19.01 31.68 18.07
N PHE A 435 18.79 30.38 17.89
CA PHE A 435 19.39 29.61 16.79
C PHE A 435 18.47 29.50 15.56
N GLN A 436 17.35 30.22 15.54
CA GLN A 436 16.45 30.28 14.38
C GLN A 436 16.92 31.37 13.40
N GLU A 437 16.75 31.11 12.11
CA GLU A 437 17.10 32.06 11.04
C GLU A 437 16.29 33.35 11.18
N PHE A 438 16.96 34.50 11.05
CA PHE A 438 16.36 35.85 11.14
C PHE A 438 15.74 36.20 12.51
N SER A 439 16.08 35.45 13.56
CA SER A 439 15.61 35.76 14.91
C SER A 439 16.40 36.93 15.51
N GLN A 440 15.69 37.98 15.92
CA GLN A 440 16.21 39.08 16.72
C GLN A 440 15.28 39.28 17.91
N LEU A 441 15.85 39.28 19.12
CA LEU A 441 15.11 39.46 20.36
C LEU A 441 14.81 40.95 20.58
N ASP A 442 13.53 41.28 20.78
CA ASP A 442 12.89 42.58 21.05
C ASP A 442 13.43 43.88 20.41
N ALA A 443 12.57 44.50 19.58
CA ALA A 443 12.76 45.77 18.85
C ALA A 443 12.96 47.04 19.73
N SER A 444 12.78 46.94 21.05
CA SER A 444 12.87 48.06 21.99
C SER A 444 14.28 48.27 22.54
N ALA A 445 15.03 47.19 22.82
CA ALA A 445 16.45 47.22 23.21
C ALA A 445 17.39 47.00 22.01
N SER A 446 16.93 46.34 20.94
CA SER A 446 17.74 46.04 19.74
C SER A 446 17.97 47.23 18.81
N ARG A 447 17.25 48.35 18.99
CA ARG A 447 17.51 49.60 18.22
C ARG A 447 18.93 50.15 18.42
N GLN A 448 19.64 49.70 19.45
CA GLN A 448 21.04 50.06 19.73
C GLN A 448 22.05 49.05 19.15
N TYR A 449 21.60 47.92 18.60
CA TYR A 449 22.40 46.73 18.38
C TYR A 449 22.15 46.07 17.00
N GLU A 450 22.85 46.54 15.96
CA GLU A 450 22.78 46.00 14.58
C GLU A 450 23.17 44.51 14.48
N GLY A 451 22.37 43.68 13.80
CA GLY A 451 22.69 42.27 13.55
C GLY A 451 21.81 41.66 12.44
N THR A 452 22.18 40.49 11.92
CA THR A 452 21.52 39.84 10.78
C THR A 452 20.52 38.77 11.20
N GLY A 453 20.69 38.22 12.41
CA GLY A 453 19.94 37.05 12.88
C GLY A 453 20.33 35.74 12.19
N LEU A 454 21.40 35.71 11.38
CA LEU A 454 21.84 34.51 10.65
C LEU A 454 23.07 33.84 11.27
N GLY A 455 23.95 34.60 11.92
CA GLY A 455 25.22 34.08 12.44
C GLY A 455 25.07 32.89 13.40
N LEU A 456 24.17 32.97 14.40
CA LEU A 456 23.94 31.86 15.35
C LEU A 456 23.31 30.64 14.70
N ALA A 457 22.36 30.84 13.78
CA ALA A 457 21.76 29.76 13.00
C ALA A 457 22.82 29.04 12.14
N LEU A 458 23.68 29.80 11.45
CA LEU A 458 24.81 29.25 10.69
C LEU A 458 25.80 28.52 11.60
N SER A 459 26.11 29.09 12.76
CA SER A 459 27.01 28.47 13.72
C SER A 459 26.51 27.10 14.18
N ARG A 460 25.21 27.00 14.49
CA ARG A 460 24.57 25.73 14.81
C ARG A 460 24.68 24.72 13.67
N ARG A 461 24.37 25.12 12.44
CA ARG A 461 24.47 24.24 11.27
C ARG A 461 25.90 23.77 11.00
N LEU A 462 26.90 24.63 11.17
CA LEU A 462 28.30 24.26 11.03
C LEU A 462 28.73 23.24 12.10
N ILE A 463 28.33 23.42 13.36
CA ILE A 463 28.65 22.47 14.44
C ILE A 463 27.91 21.14 14.25
N GLU A 464 26.64 21.17 13.84
CA GLU A 464 25.85 19.98 13.49
C GLU A 464 26.51 19.19 12.34
N LEU A 465 27.03 19.88 11.31
CA LEU A 465 27.80 19.24 10.23
C LEU A 465 29.11 18.58 10.69
N HIS A 466 29.72 19.09 11.76
CA HIS A 466 30.87 18.44 12.41
C HIS A 466 30.46 17.26 13.31
N GLY A 467 29.16 16.96 13.44
CA GLY A 467 28.64 15.94 14.34
C GLY A 467 28.53 16.38 15.80
N GLY A 468 28.70 17.67 16.09
CA GLY A 468 28.62 18.24 17.43
C GLY A 468 27.25 18.87 17.74
N THR A 469 27.17 19.54 18.90
CA THR A 469 26.01 20.34 19.30
C THR A 469 26.45 21.70 19.82
N ILE A 470 25.57 22.71 19.68
CA ILE A 470 25.75 24.05 20.25
C ILE A 470 24.51 24.36 21.11
N GLY A 471 24.72 25.09 22.20
CA GLY A 471 23.66 25.50 23.12
C GLY A 471 23.98 26.84 23.75
N VAL A 472 23.12 27.26 24.67
CA VAL A 472 23.29 28.49 25.46
C VAL A 472 22.86 28.21 26.90
N ASP A 473 23.58 28.81 27.84
CA ASP A 473 23.15 28.96 29.24
C ASP A 473 23.20 30.45 29.59
N SER A 474 22.08 31.04 29.99
CA SER A 474 21.99 32.49 30.19
C SER A 474 20.94 32.85 31.23
N GLU A 475 21.23 33.90 31.99
CA GLU A 475 20.30 34.50 32.95
C GLU A 475 20.30 36.02 32.75
N MET A 476 19.10 36.60 32.62
CA MET A 476 18.92 38.05 32.45
C MET A 476 19.66 38.83 33.54
N GLY A 477 20.49 39.79 33.11
CA GLY A 477 21.30 40.64 33.96
C GLY A 477 22.58 40.02 34.53
N LYS A 478 22.86 38.73 34.26
CA LYS A 478 24.08 38.05 34.73
C LYS A 478 25.06 37.68 33.63
N GLY A 479 24.61 37.60 32.38
CA GLY A 479 25.42 37.26 31.22
C GLY A 479 24.97 35.96 30.54
N SER A 480 25.78 35.47 29.60
CA SER A 480 25.50 34.27 28.80
C SER A 480 26.75 33.40 28.63
N THR A 481 26.56 32.11 28.29
CA THR A 481 27.63 31.15 27.95
C THR A 481 27.22 30.22 26.82
#